data_AF-A0A3D4XD33-F1
#
_entry.id   AF-A0A3D4XD33-F1
#
_cell.length_a   1.000
_cell.length_b   1.000
_cell.length_c   1.000
_cell.angle_alpha   90.00
_cell.angle_beta   90.00
_cell.angle_gamma   90.00
#
_symmetry.space_group_name_H-M   'P 1'
#
loop_
_entity.id
_entity.type
_entity.pdbx_description
1 polymer ?
#
loop_
_entity_poly.entity_id
_entity_poly.type
_entity_poly.pdbx_seq_one_letter_code
_entity_poly.pdbx_strand_id
1 'polypeptide(L)'
;MFLIGIIVAGLIGALVGLIPYFLGRYMGKPELGQLGMIFCTLSGMFWWPLSFLVMLGFLFAIFMMKSDVNIRKNNTYVQSSVQAQPPIAAAPSGMGSSLQLDCLSGPLKGQRYVIGAGGLMFGRDTDCHVRFPAETPGISRHHCCIRWQNGMPVLTDLNSTYGTFLSDGRQLMPNNPMQLMSGTRFQLSNYGYLFQVVMR
;
A
#
# COMPACT_ATOMS: atom_id res chain seq x y z
N MET A 1 -5.16 -42.67 -28.29
CA MET A 1 -5.63 -41.26 -28.28
C MET A 1 -6.21 -40.82 -26.93
N PHE A 2 -7.04 -41.64 -26.25
CA PHE A 2 -7.63 -41.27 -24.94
C PHE A 2 -6.63 -40.99 -23.82
N LEU A 3 -5.58 -41.82 -23.69
CA LEU A 3 -4.58 -41.68 -22.63
C LEU A 3 -3.71 -40.41 -22.78
N ILE A 4 -3.41 -40.03 -24.02
CA ILE A 4 -2.64 -38.81 -24.34
C ILE A 4 -3.48 -37.57 -23.99
N GLY A 5 -4.79 -37.59 -24.23
CA GLY A 5 -5.69 -36.49 -23.88
C GLY A 5 -5.77 -36.22 -22.37
N ILE A 6 -5.78 -37.28 -21.55
CA ILE A 6 -5.81 -37.16 -20.08
C ILE A 6 -4.49 -36.54 -19.56
N ILE A 7 -3.36 -36.97 -20.10
CA ILE A 7 -2.04 -36.46 -19.71
C ILE A 7 -1.89 -34.99 -20.10
N VAL A 8 -2.33 -34.62 -21.31
CA VAL A 8 -2.28 -33.23 -21.79
C VAL A 8 -3.21 -32.33 -20.97
N ALA A 9 -4.43 -32.79 -20.65
CA ALA A 9 -5.36 -32.03 -19.80
C ALA A 9 -4.83 -31.83 -18.38
N GLY A 10 -4.19 -32.85 -17.79
CA GLY A 10 -3.55 -32.76 -16.47
C GLY A 10 -2.38 -31.76 -16.45
N LEU A 11 -1.53 -31.77 -17.49
CA LEU A 11 -0.41 -30.82 -17.60
C LEU A 11 -0.89 -29.38 -17.78
N ILE A 12 -1.95 -29.16 -18.56
CA ILE A 12 -2.53 -27.83 -18.75
C ILE A 12 -3.19 -27.34 -17.45
N GLY A 13 -3.95 -28.19 -16.75
CA GLY A 13 -4.53 -27.87 -15.44
C GLY A 13 -3.46 -27.51 -14.39
N ALA A 14 -2.34 -28.24 -14.38
CA ALA A 14 -1.20 -27.94 -13.51
C ALA A 14 -0.55 -26.58 -13.83
N LEU A 15 -0.37 -26.26 -15.12
CA LEU A 15 0.17 -24.97 -15.56
C LEU A 15 -0.76 -23.81 -15.22
N VAL A 16 -2.07 -23.97 -15.45
CA VAL A 16 -3.08 -22.94 -15.17
C VAL A 16 -3.27 -22.73 -13.66
N GLY A 17 -3.16 -23.78 -12.83
CA GLY A 17 -3.22 -23.69 -11.37
C GLY A 17 -1.97 -23.11 -10.71
N LEU A 18 -0.80 -23.22 -11.36
CA LEU A 18 0.46 -22.64 -10.87
C LEU A 18 0.42 -21.11 -10.86
N ILE A 19 -0.22 -20.51 -11.87
CA ILE A 19 -0.29 -19.06 -12.05
C ILE A 19 -0.92 -18.35 -10.83
N PRO A 20 -2.13 -18.71 -10.35
CA PRO A 20 -2.71 -18.11 -9.16
C PRO A 20 -1.94 -18.44 -7.87
N TYR A 21 -1.27 -19.60 -7.78
CA TYR A 21 -0.42 -19.93 -6.64
C TYR A 21 0.78 -18.98 -6.51
N PHE A 22 1.51 -18.76 -7.61
CA PHE A 22 2.63 -17.82 -7.63
C PHE A 22 2.17 -16.38 -7.46
N LEU A 23 1.02 -16.01 -8.02
CA LEU A 23 0.45 -14.67 -7.86
C LEU A 23 0.04 -14.40 -6.40
N GLY A 24 -0.56 -15.38 -5.72
CA GLY A 24 -0.91 -15.29 -4.29
C GLY A 24 0.31 -15.10 -3.39
N ARG A 25 1.41 -15.80 -3.68
CA ARG A 25 2.69 -15.64 -2.96
C ARG A 25 3.34 -14.28 -3.23
N TYR A 26 3.28 -13.79 -4.46
CA TYR A 26 3.80 -12.47 -4.83
C TYR A 26 3.03 -11.33 -4.15
N MET A 27 1.72 -11.49 -3.94
CA MET A 27 0.87 -10.50 -3.28
C MET A 27 0.85 -10.59 -1.73
N GLY A 28 1.63 -11.50 -1.12
CA GLY A 28 1.74 -11.63 0.33
C GLY A 28 0.45 -12.11 1.03
N LYS A 29 -0.47 -12.76 0.30
CA LYS A 29 -1.75 -13.26 0.82
C LYS A 29 -1.79 -14.80 0.74
N PRO A 30 -1.42 -15.52 1.82
CA PRO A 30 -1.28 -16.98 1.79
C PRO A 30 -2.60 -17.71 1.49
N GLU A 31 -3.75 -17.15 1.87
CA GLU A 31 -5.07 -17.76 1.64
C GLU A 31 -5.46 -17.82 0.16
N LEU A 32 -4.96 -16.89 -0.66
CA LEU A 32 -5.25 -16.86 -2.10
C LEU A 32 -4.49 -17.98 -2.86
N GLY A 33 -3.29 -18.32 -2.39
CA GLY A 33 -2.50 -19.44 -2.94
C GLY A 33 -3.09 -20.81 -2.59
N GLN A 34 -3.69 -20.95 -1.41
CA GLN A 34 -4.37 -22.18 -0.98
C GLN A 34 -5.63 -22.46 -1.81
N LEU A 35 -6.40 -21.42 -2.13
CA LEU A 35 -7.54 -21.50 -3.05
C LEU A 35 -7.12 -21.87 -4.48
N GLY A 36 -5.98 -21.37 -4.97
CA GLY A 36 -5.42 -21.73 -6.28
C GLY A 36 -5.03 -23.21 -6.40
N MET A 37 -4.52 -23.82 -5.33
CA MET A 37 -4.17 -25.25 -5.30
C MET A 37 -5.40 -26.15 -5.32
N ILE A 38 -6.48 -25.76 -4.64
CA ILE A 38 -7.78 -26.47 -4.69
C ILE A 38 -8.39 -26.38 -6.09
N PHE A 39 -8.21 -25.26 -6.79
CA PHE A 39 -8.67 -25.08 -8.17
C PHE A 39 -7.93 -25.99 -9.15
N CYS A 40 -6.62 -26.15 -8.95
CA CYS A 40 -5.75 -26.98 -9.78
C CYS A 40 -6.21 -28.45 -9.76
N THR A 41 -6.61 -28.97 -8.60
CA THR A 41 -7.06 -30.36 -8.44
C THR A 41 -8.46 -30.59 -8.98
N LEU A 42 -9.35 -29.60 -8.92
CA LEU A 42 -10.73 -29.70 -9.43
C LEU A 42 -10.82 -29.50 -10.97
N SER A 43 -9.89 -28.73 -11.56
CA SER A 43 -9.91 -28.47 -13.02
C SER A 43 -9.63 -29.71 -13.88
N GLY A 44 -8.94 -30.72 -13.33
CA GLY A 44 -8.67 -31.98 -14.03
C GLY A 44 -9.87 -32.92 -14.14
N MET A 45 -10.97 -32.64 -13.44
CA MET A 45 -12.06 -33.60 -13.24
C MET A 45 -13.33 -33.31 -14.06
N PHE A 46 -13.47 -32.12 -14.66
CA PHE A 46 -14.69 -31.73 -15.39
C PHE A 46 -14.39 -31.18 -16.79
N TRP A 47 -15.10 -31.72 -17.78
CA TRP A 47 -15.00 -31.39 -19.20
C TRP A 47 -15.21 -29.88 -19.47
N TRP A 48 -14.62 -29.41 -20.57
CA TRP A 48 -14.34 -28.03 -20.99
C TRP A 48 -15.37 -26.90 -20.71
N PRO A 49 -16.71 -27.07 -20.75
CA PRO A 49 -17.61 -25.94 -20.52
C PRO A 49 -17.74 -25.52 -19.06
N LEU A 50 -17.56 -26.44 -18.10
CA LEU A 50 -17.75 -26.13 -16.68
C LEU A 50 -16.56 -25.34 -16.11
N SER A 51 -15.34 -25.64 -16.57
CA SER A 51 -14.15 -24.89 -16.20
C SER A 51 -14.19 -23.44 -16.68
N PHE A 52 -14.79 -23.18 -17.84
CA PHE A 52 -14.93 -21.83 -18.39
C PHE A 52 -15.93 -20.97 -17.59
N LEU A 53 -17.08 -21.53 -17.20
CA LEU A 53 -18.06 -20.84 -16.36
C LEU A 53 -17.48 -20.52 -14.97
N VAL A 54 -16.71 -21.44 -14.41
CA VAL A 54 -16.06 -21.22 -13.13
C VAL A 54 -14.93 -20.18 -13.24
N MET A 55 -14.16 -20.16 -14.33
CA MET A 55 -13.16 -19.11 -14.60
C MET A 55 -13.81 -17.72 -14.73
N LEU A 56 -14.95 -17.64 -15.42
CA LEU A 56 -15.70 -16.39 -15.57
C LEU A 56 -16.22 -15.89 -14.21
N GLY A 57 -16.71 -16.80 -13.37
CA GLY A 57 -17.12 -16.50 -11.99
C GLY A 57 -15.97 -16.00 -11.12
N PHE A 58 -14.77 -16.59 -11.25
CA PHE A 58 -13.59 -16.17 -10.49
C PHE A 58 -13.09 -14.78 -10.91
N LEU A 59 -13.07 -14.49 -12.22
CA LEU A 59 -12.75 -13.16 -12.74
C LEU A 59 -13.77 -12.11 -12.27
N PHE A 60 -15.05 -12.47 -12.26
CA PHE A 60 -16.11 -11.60 -11.73
C PHE A 60 -15.95 -11.35 -10.23
N ALA A 61 -15.57 -12.37 -9.44
CA ALA A 61 -15.31 -12.22 -8.01
C ALA A 61 -14.10 -11.31 -7.72
N ILE A 62 -13.01 -11.43 -8.49
CA ILE A 62 -11.86 -10.51 -8.40
C ILE A 62 -12.28 -9.08 -8.73
N PHE A 63 -13.10 -8.91 -9.77
CA PHE A 63 -13.61 -7.59 -10.16
C PHE A 63 -14.50 -6.99 -9.07
N MET A 64 -15.40 -7.78 -8.49
CA MET A 64 -16.26 -7.37 -7.38
C MET A 64 -15.47 -7.01 -6.11
N MET A 65 -14.40 -7.74 -5.79
CA MET A 65 -13.49 -7.38 -4.70
C MET A 65 -12.77 -6.05 -4.96
N LYS A 66 -12.42 -5.77 -6.23
CA LYS A 66 -11.81 -4.48 -6.61
C LYS A 66 -12.81 -3.32 -6.52
N SER A 67 -14.10 -3.56 -6.81
CA SER A 67 -15.15 -2.55 -6.61
C SER A 67 -15.40 -2.26 -5.12
N ASP A 68 -15.39 -3.27 -4.25
CA ASP A 68 -15.58 -3.06 -2.80
C ASP A 68 -14.43 -2.27 -2.16
N VAL A 69 -13.19 -2.47 -2.63
CA VAL A 69 -12.03 -1.67 -2.17
C VAL A 69 -12.18 -0.20 -2.57
N ASN A 70 -12.71 0.10 -3.75
CA ASN A 70 -12.94 1.48 -4.19
C ASN A 70 -14.10 2.14 -3.43
N ILE A 71 -15.16 1.39 -3.13
CA ILE A 71 -16.28 1.89 -2.31
C ILE A 71 -15.82 2.16 -0.86
N ARG A 72 -14.98 1.29 -0.27
CA ARG A 72 -14.39 1.53 1.06
C ARG A 72 -13.46 2.75 1.06
N LYS A 73 -12.65 2.97 0.03
CA LYS A 73 -11.84 4.20 -0.12
C LYS A 73 -12.74 5.45 -0.11
N ASN A 74 -13.86 5.44 -0.81
CA ASN A 74 -14.77 6.58 -0.83
C ASN A 74 -15.48 6.79 0.53
N ASN A 75 -15.95 5.73 1.20
CA ASN A 75 -16.62 5.86 2.49
C ASN A 75 -15.68 6.20 3.66
N THR A 76 -14.41 5.79 3.61
CA THR A 76 -13.46 6.09 4.69
C THR A 76 -12.94 7.53 4.61
N TYR A 77 -12.92 8.14 3.41
CA TYR A 77 -12.64 9.57 3.23
C TYR A 77 -13.83 10.47 3.64
N VAL A 78 -15.06 9.96 3.59
CA VAL A 78 -16.27 10.73 3.95
C VAL A 78 -16.50 10.80 5.47
N GLN A 79 -15.83 9.98 6.28
CA GLN A 79 -16.17 9.85 7.71
C GLN A 79 -15.09 10.32 8.71
N SER A 80 -14.05 11.03 8.26
CA SER A 80 -13.09 11.70 9.17
C SER A 80 -13.17 13.23 9.15
N SER A 81 -14.15 13.82 8.48
CA SER A 81 -14.48 15.25 8.60
C SER A 81 -15.33 15.52 9.85
N VAL A 82 -14.85 15.10 11.03
CA VAL A 82 -15.28 15.79 12.25
C VAL A 82 -14.55 17.11 12.25
N GLN A 83 -15.27 18.16 11.87
CA GLN A 83 -14.87 19.55 12.04
C GLN A 83 -14.35 19.77 13.46
N ALA A 84 -13.09 20.19 13.59
CA ALA A 84 -12.65 21.02 14.68
C ALA A 84 -12.05 22.29 14.08
N GLN A 85 -12.83 23.36 14.13
CA GLN A 85 -12.39 24.73 13.93
C GLN A 85 -11.20 25.07 14.85
N PRO A 86 -10.37 26.05 14.47
CA PRO A 86 -9.19 26.43 15.24
C PRO A 86 -9.59 27.07 16.59
N PRO A 87 -9.05 26.61 17.72
CA PRO A 87 -8.89 27.48 18.87
C PRO A 87 -7.64 28.34 18.63
N ILE A 88 -7.86 29.65 18.55
CA ILE A 88 -6.81 30.66 18.71
C ILE A 88 -6.27 30.50 20.13
N ALA A 89 -5.09 29.90 20.31
CA ALA A 89 -4.25 30.06 21.50
C ALA A 89 -2.84 29.50 21.26
N ALA A 90 -1.89 30.43 21.14
CA ALA A 90 -0.47 30.29 21.45
C ALA A 90 0.24 29.01 21.00
N ALA A 91 0.90 29.08 19.84
CA ALA A 91 2.17 28.38 19.72
C ALA A 91 3.10 28.87 20.84
N PRO A 92 3.61 28.01 21.73
CA PRO A 92 4.77 28.41 22.50
C PRO A 92 5.91 28.54 21.48
N SER A 93 6.29 29.80 21.22
CA SER A 93 7.59 30.17 20.69
C SER A 93 8.65 29.75 21.71
N GLY A 94 8.86 28.44 21.82
CA GLY A 94 9.99 27.86 22.48
C GLY A 94 11.12 27.79 21.47
N MET A 95 12.21 28.46 21.79
CA MET A 95 13.50 28.34 21.12
C MET A 95 14.03 26.90 21.34
N GLY A 96 13.39 25.93 20.68
CA GLY A 96 13.53 24.50 20.88
C GLY A 96 13.45 23.80 19.53
N SER A 97 14.26 22.77 19.37
CA SER A 97 14.52 22.13 18.08
C SER A 97 13.24 21.66 17.37
N SER A 98 13.09 22.08 16.13
CA SER A 98 11.99 21.73 15.23
C SER A 98 12.29 20.39 14.57
N LEU A 99 11.28 19.52 14.50
CA LEU A 99 11.40 18.28 13.74
C LEU A 99 11.21 18.58 12.26
N GLN A 100 12.18 18.19 11.44
CA GLN A 100 12.19 18.39 10.00
C GLN A 100 12.36 17.05 9.29
N LEU A 101 11.95 17.05 8.04
CA LEU A 101 12.11 15.94 7.12
C LEU A 101 13.05 16.36 5.99
N ASP A 102 14.22 15.73 5.95
CA ASP A 102 15.19 15.91 4.87
C ASP A 102 14.94 14.86 3.78
N CYS A 103 14.77 15.30 2.53
CA CYS A 103 14.58 14.43 1.37
C CYS A 103 15.95 14.05 0.78
N LEU A 104 16.38 12.80 0.94
CA LEU A 104 17.72 12.37 0.57
C LEU A 104 17.83 11.86 -0.87
N SER A 105 16.73 11.37 -1.44
CA SER A 105 16.69 10.85 -2.81
C SER A 105 15.31 11.01 -3.45
N GLY A 106 15.26 10.76 -4.76
CA GLY A 106 14.04 10.95 -5.55
C GLY A 106 13.90 12.34 -6.18
N PRO A 107 12.72 12.64 -6.74
CA PRO A 107 12.46 13.93 -7.41
C PRO A 107 12.48 15.12 -6.44
N LEU A 108 12.33 14.87 -5.14
CA LEU A 108 12.33 15.89 -4.09
C LEU A 108 13.69 16.00 -3.38
N LYS A 109 14.74 15.36 -3.89
CA LYS A 109 16.07 15.37 -3.25
C LYS A 109 16.53 16.79 -2.93
N GLY A 110 17.02 16.99 -1.71
CA GLY A 110 17.50 18.28 -1.20
C GLY A 110 16.41 19.18 -0.61
N GLN A 111 15.13 18.86 -0.84
CA GLN A 111 14.02 19.57 -0.21
C GLN A 111 13.89 19.20 1.27
N ARG A 112 13.33 20.14 2.04
CA ARG A 112 13.10 19.98 3.47
C ARG A 112 11.70 20.42 3.84
N TYR A 113 11.07 19.68 4.75
CA TYR A 113 9.73 19.97 5.23
C TYR A 113 9.72 20.00 6.75
N VAL A 114 9.15 21.05 7.35
CA VAL A 114 8.96 21.10 8.79
C VAL A 114 7.77 20.22 9.16
N ILE A 115 7.93 19.33 10.14
CA ILE A 115 6.84 18.54 10.69
C ILE A 115 6.09 19.40 11.70
N GLY A 116 5.19 20.24 11.20
CA GLY A 116 4.36 21.12 12.04
C GLY A 116 3.26 20.35 12.79
N ALA A 117 2.50 21.06 13.62
CA ALA A 117 1.41 20.48 14.43
C ALA A 117 0.32 19.78 13.60
N GLY A 118 0.10 20.20 12.35
CA GLY A 118 -0.83 19.56 11.41
C GLY A 118 -0.30 18.25 10.80
N GLY A 119 0.96 17.89 11.05
CA GLY A 119 1.62 16.75 10.42
C GLY A 119 1.99 17.01 8.95
N LEU A 120 2.26 15.93 8.21
CA LEU A 120 2.59 15.98 6.78
C LEU A 120 1.85 14.88 6.03
N MET A 121 1.41 15.18 4.81
CA MET A 121 0.77 14.22 3.91
C MET A 121 1.67 14.02 2.70
N PHE A 122 1.88 12.77 2.30
CA PHE A 122 2.77 12.39 1.21
C PHE A 122 1.98 11.75 0.09
N GLY A 123 2.22 12.19 -1.14
CA GLY A 123 1.58 11.60 -2.30
C GLY A 123 1.60 12.53 -3.51
N ARG A 124 0.84 12.14 -4.55
CA ARG A 124 0.78 12.88 -5.82
C ARG A 124 -0.36 13.89 -5.89
N ASP A 125 -1.32 13.77 -4.97
CA ASP A 125 -2.53 14.59 -4.99
C ASP A 125 -2.27 16.01 -4.46
N THR A 126 -3.15 16.96 -4.79
CA THR A 126 -2.91 18.39 -4.51
C THR A 126 -3.02 18.77 -3.04
N ASP A 127 -3.67 17.95 -2.23
CA ASP A 127 -3.81 18.10 -0.78
C ASP A 127 -2.60 17.56 0.00
N CYS A 128 -1.61 16.97 -0.69
CA CYS A 128 -0.38 16.49 -0.08
C CYS A 128 0.60 17.64 0.17
N HIS A 129 1.12 17.73 1.40
CA HIS A 129 2.19 18.66 1.77
C HIS A 129 3.51 18.31 1.06
N VAL A 130 3.86 17.03 1.05
CA VAL A 130 5.01 16.49 0.32
C VAL A 130 4.48 15.93 -0.99
N ARG A 131 4.39 16.83 -1.98
CA ARG A 131 3.78 16.53 -3.27
C ARG A 131 4.80 16.00 -4.27
N PHE A 132 4.55 14.80 -4.77
CA PHE A 132 5.31 14.19 -5.85
C PHE A 132 4.68 14.53 -7.21
N PRO A 133 5.47 14.65 -8.29
CA PRO A 133 4.94 14.75 -9.65
C PRO A 133 3.95 13.62 -9.98
N ALA A 134 2.93 13.90 -10.79
CA ALA A 134 1.87 12.94 -11.11
C ALA A 134 2.39 11.64 -11.76
N GLU A 135 3.49 11.74 -12.51
CA GLU A 135 4.14 10.64 -13.22
C GLU A 135 5.14 9.87 -12.35
N THR A 136 5.27 10.21 -11.06
CA THR A 136 6.24 9.54 -10.18
C THR A 136 5.84 8.08 -9.97
N PRO A 137 6.64 7.11 -10.47
CA PRO A 137 6.31 5.70 -10.32
C PRO A 137 6.40 5.31 -8.86
N GLY A 138 5.51 4.43 -8.42
CA GLY A 138 5.55 3.88 -7.06
C GLY A 138 4.82 4.68 -5.99
N ILE A 139 4.39 5.92 -6.29
CA ILE A 139 3.74 6.80 -5.31
C ILE A 139 2.22 6.84 -5.53
N SER A 140 1.45 6.72 -4.45
CA SER A 140 -0.01 6.81 -4.49
C SER A 140 -0.47 8.27 -4.43
N ARG A 141 -1.73 8.54 -4.76
CA ARG A 141 -2.35 9.87 -4.56
C ARG A 141 -2.21 10.32 -3.11
N HIS A 142 -2.59 9.46 -2.18
CA HIS A 142 -2.26 9.51 -0.76
C HIS A 142 -1.48 8.25 -0.43
N HIS A 143 -0.20 8.41 -0.13
CA HIS A 143 0.72 7.28 0.07
C HIS A 143 0.93 7.00 1.55
N CYS A 144 1.37 8.01 2.30
CA CYS A 144 1.51 7.92 3.74
C CYS A 144 1.30 9.30 4.37
N CYS A 145 1.14 9.33 5.69
CA CYS A 145 1.08 10.57 6.44
C CYS A 145 1.88 10.48 7.72
N ILE A 146 2.38 11.63 8.16
CA ILE A 146 2.90 11.85 9.50
C ILE A 146 1.84 12.63 10.26
N ARG A 147 1.41 12.12 11.43
CA ARG A 147 0.46 12.80 12.32
C ARG A 147 1.02 12.80 13.74
N TRP A 148 0.55 13.71 14.58
CA TRP A 148 0.89 13.70 15.99
C TRP A 148 -0.12 12.84 16.75
N GLN A 149 0.37 11.87 17.51
CA GLN A 149 -0.42 11.07 18.45
C GLN A 149 0.24 11.12 19.82
N ASN A 150 -0.50 11.56 20.84
CA ASN A 150 0.01 11.69 22.21
C ASN A 150 1.32 12.50 22.31
N GLY A 151 1.45 13.57 21.50
CA GLY A 151 2.66 14.40 21.47
C GLY A 151 3.86 13.79 20.74
N MET A 152 3.71 12.61 20.12
CA MET A 152 4.75 11.98 19.30
C MET A 152 4.36 11.94 17.82
N PRO A 153 5.31 12.20 16.89
CA PRO A 153 5.03 12.10 15.47
C PRO A 153 5.01 10.62 15.08
N VAL A 154 3.95 10.19 14.41
CA VAL A 154 3.78 8.83 13.92
C VAL A 154 3.64 8.83 12.40
N LEU A 155 4.38 7.94 11.74
CA LEU A 155 4.24 7.62 10.34
C LEU A 155 3.18 6.54 10.17
N THR A 156 2.29 6.71 9.20
CA THR A 156 1.26 5.72 8.87
C THR A 156 1.16 5.58 7.36
N ASP A 157 1.28 4.36 6.86
CA ASP A 157 1.04 4.04 5.45
C ASP A 157 -0.47 4.02 5.17
N LEU A 158 -0.92 4.76 4.16
CA LEU A 158 -2.35 4.90 3.82
C LEU A 158 -2.79 3.83 2.81
N ASN A 159 -2.32 2.59 3.01
CA ASN A 159 -2.52 1.47 2.10
C ASN A 159 -1.99 1.79 0.69
N SER A 160 -0.73 2.22 0.65
CA SER A 160 -0.06 2.57 -0.60
C SER A 160 0.14 1.34 -1.49
N THR A 161 0.22 1.54 -2.81
CA THR A 161 0.33 0.41 -3.75
C THR A 161 1.66 -0.33 -3.64
N TYR A 162 2.75 0.40 -3.35
CA TYR A 162 4.09 -0.15 -3.29
C TYR A 162 4.67 -0.22 -1.88
N GLY A 163 3.94 0.25 -0.88
CA GLY A 163 4.36 0.22 0.52
C GLY A 163 5.31 1.34 0.92
N THR A 164 5.34 1.56 2.23
CA THR A 164 6.33 2.37 2.94
C THR A 164 7.27 1.44 3.69
N PHE A 165 8.58 1.66 3.60
CA PHE A 165 9.62 0.83 4.20
C PHE A 165 10.46 1.63 5.18
N LEU A 166 10.95 0.96 6.21
CA LEU A 166 11.96 1.48 7.12
C LEU A 166 13.37 1.19 6.59
N SER A 167 14.38 1.87 7.16
CA SER A 167 15.78 1.65 6.80
C SER A 167 16.31 0.25 7.07
N ASP A 168 15.65 -0.51 7.95
CA ASP A 168 15.95 -1.93 8.22
C ASP A 168 15.35 -2.89 7.17
N GLY A 169 14.66 -2.35 6.15
CA GLY A 169 13.99 -3.12 5.10
C GLY A 169 12.59 -3.61 5.49
N ARG A 170 12.13 -3.33 6.72
CA ARG A 170 10.79 -3.72 7.15
C ARG A 170 9.74 -2.84 6.49
N GLN A 171 8.76 -3.48 5.85
CA GLN A 171 7.57 -2.79 5.34
C GLN A 171 6.62 -2.45 6.49
N LEU A 172 6.08 -1.23 6.48
CA LEU A 172 4.99 -0.86 7.35
C LEU A 172 3.70 -1.57 6.97
N MET A 173 2.98 -2.06 7.97
CA MET A 173 1.62 -2.53 7.78
C MET A 173 0.70 -1.34 7.45
N PRO A 174 -0.21 -1.47 6.48
CA PRO A 174 -1.17 -0.43 6.15
C PRO A 174 -1.97 0.02 7.39
N ASN A 175 -2.15 1.32 7.55
CA ASN A 175 -2.87 1.98 8.64
C ASN A 175 -2.31 1.70 10.05
N ASN A 176 -1.11 1.13 10.16
CA ASN A 176 -0.47 0.90 11.45
C ASN A 176 0.48 2.07 11.78
N PRO A 177 0.23 2.83 12.86
CA PRO A 177 1.09 3.94 13.25
C PRO A 177 2.43 3.44 13.78
N MET A 178 3.51 4.07 13.33
CA MET A 178 4.86 3.80 13.80
C MET A 178 5.51 5.11 14.22
N GLN A 179 6.05 5.14 15.43
CA GLN A 179 6.68 6.33 15.97
C GLN A 179 7.91 6.72 15.16
N LEU A 180 8.00 8.00 14.82
CA LEU A 180 9.17 8.60 14.21
C LEU A 180 10.02 9.26 15.29
N MET A 181 11.30 8.90 15.31
CA MET A 181 12.29 9.56 16.16
C MET A 181 13.24 10.37 15.29
N SER A 182 13.95 11.32 15.89
CA SER A 182 15.06 11.98 15.18
C SER A 182 16.08 10.93 14.73
N GLY A 183 16.54 11.04 13.48
CA GLY A 183 17.42 10.07 12.84
C GLY A 183 16.69 8.92 12.12
N THR A 184 15.39 8.71 12.35
CA THR A 184 14.63 7.68 11.64
C THR A 184 14.65 7.92 10.14
N ARG A 185 14.98 6.87 9.38
CA ARG A 185 14.96 6.86 7.93
C ARG A 185 13.86 5.94 7.44
N PHE A 186 13.10 6.43 6.47
CA PHE A 186 12.08 5.64 5.81
C PHE A 186 12.10 5.92 4.31
N GLN A 187 11.61 4.96 3.55
CA GLN A 187 11.56 5.00 2.10
C GLN A 187 10.14 4.78 1.63
N LEU A 188 9.71 5.58 0.66
CA LEU A 188 8.45 5.34 -0.03
C LEU A 188 8.73 4.52 -1.28
N SER A 189 7.96 3.45 -1.47
CA SER A 189 8.18 2.48 -2.54
C SER A 189 9.56 1.81 -2.50
N ASN A 190 9.71 0.66 -3.17
CA ASN A 190 11.01 0.02 -3.34
C ASN A 190 11.91 0.74 -4.39
N TYR A 191 11.45 1.90 -4.91
CA TYR A 191 12.16 2.67 -5.96
C TYR A 191 13.11 3.74 -5.42
N GLY A 192 13.40 3.75 -4.11
CA GLY A 192 14.51 4.58 -3.64
C GLY A 192 14.15 6.01 -3.24
N TYR A 193 12.91 6.34 -2.83
CA TYR A 193 12.57 7.67 -2.30
C TYR A 193 12.82 7.74 -0.79
N LEU A 194 14.04 8.12 -0.40
CA LEU A 194 14.52 8.07 0.98
C LEU A 194 14.32 9.42 1.67
N PHE A 195 13.78 9.35 2.88
CA PHE A 195 13.55 10.46 3.78
C PHE A 195 14.24 10.20 5.11
N GLN A 196 14.74 11.27 5.73
CA GLN A 196 15.31 11.22 7.07
C GLN A 196 14.64 12.27 7.94
N VAL A 197 14.17 11.84 9.11
CA VAL A 197 13.70 12.74 10.14
C VAL A 197 14.91 13.30 10.87
N VAL A 198 14.99 14.61 11.01
CA VAL A 198 16.08 15.30 11.70
C VAL A 198 15.51 16.35 12.66
N MET A 199 16.13 16.50 13.82
CA MET A 199 15.78 17.55 14.77
C MET A 199 16.80 18.68 14.65
N ARG A 200 16.34 19.90 14.39
CA ARG A 200 17.17 21.10 14.22
C ARG A 200 16.68 22.24 15.08
#